data_AF-A0A968CG16-F1
#
_entry.id   AF-A0A968CG16-F1
#
_cell.length_a   1.000
_cell.length_b   1.000
_cell.length_c   1.000
_cell.angle_alpha   90.00
_cell.angle_beta   90.00
_cell.angle_gamma   90.00
#
_symmetry.space_group_name_H-M   'P 1'
#
loop_
_entity.id
_entity.type
_entity.pdbx_description
1 polymer ?
#
loop_
_entity_poly.entity_id
_entity_poly.type
_entity_poly.pdbx_seq_one_letter_code
_entity_poly.pdbx_strand_id
1 'polypeptide(L)'
;NYLFARHHDGKFILRIEDTDQTRYVENAVEKLISSLQWAGLDYDEGPQVGGEAGPYIQSQRADIYRNYVQQLIDEGQAYYCFCTPE
;
A
#
# COMPACT_ATOMS: atom_id res chain seq x y z
N ASN A 1 14.05 6.68 -3.95
CA ASN A 1 12.98 7.23 -3.09
C ASN A 1 13.53 8.00 -1.90
N TYR A 2 14.08 7.35 -0.87
CA TYR A 2 14.55 8.06 0.34
C TYR A 2 15.48 9.25 0.07
N LEU A 3 16.61 9.03 -0.62
CA LEU A 3 17.57 10.11 -0.91
C LEU A 3 16.97 11.24 -1.74
N PHE A 4 16.09 10.90 -2.70
CA PHE A 4 15.40 11.88 -3.53
C PHE A 4 14.44 12.74 -2.69
N ALA A 5 13.66 12.11 -1.81
CA ALA A 5 12.79 12.83 -0.88
C ALA A 5 13.60 13.75 0.03
N ARG A 6 14.68 13.26 0.65
CA ARG A 6 15.55 14.08 1.51
C ARG A 6 16.25 15.22 0.75
N HIS A 7 16.62 15.01 -0.51
CA HIS A 7 17.24 16.06 -1.33
C HIS A 7 16.27 17.20 -1.70
N HIS A 8 14.97 16.90 -1.79
CA HIS A 8 13.94 17.85 -2.22
C HIS A 8 12.96 18.24 -1.11
N ASP A 9 13.33 18.05 0.17
CA ASP A 9 12.46 18.30 1.33
C ASP A 9 11.07 17.63 1.23
N GLY A 10 11.01 16.49 0.53
CA GLY A 10 9.82 15.68 0.34
C GLY A 10 9.61 14.65 1.46
N LYS A 11 8.59 13.81 1.27
CA LYS A 11 8.22 12.73 2.19
C LYS A 11 8.54 11.36 1.59
N PHE A 12 9.13 10.48 2.39
CA PHE A 12 9.32 9.07 2.08
C PHE A 12 8.23 8.25 2.77
N ILE A 13 7.37 7.61 1.99
CA ILE A 13 6.19 6.89 2.48
C ILE A 13 6.41 5.37 2.34
N LEU A 14 6.16 4.62 3.40
CA LEU A 14 6.13 3.15 3.37
C LEU A 14 4.68 2.66 3.29
N ARG A 15 4.33 1.98 2.20
CA ARG A 15 3.05 1.28 2.04
C ARG A 15 3.28 -0.21 1.84
N ILE A 16 2.53 -1.03 2.57
CA ILE A 16 2.60 -2.48 2.51
C ILE A 16 1.57 -2.99 1.50
N GLU A 17 2.05 -3.67 0.47
CA GLU A 17 1.25 -4.24 -0.63
C GLU A 17 1.00 -5.73 -0.33
N ASP A 18 0.02 -6.02 0.50
CA ASP A 18 -0.31 -7.36 1.00
C ASP A 18 -1.64 -7.91 0.43
N THR A 19 -2.09 -7.43 -0.72
CA THR A 19 -3.38 -7.85 -1.29
C THR A 19 -3.39 -9.29 -1.80
N ASP A 20 -2.24 -9.82 -2.19
CA ASP A 20 -2.09 -11.22 -2.60
C ASP A 20 -1.69 -12.10 -1.40
N GLN A 21 -2.70 -12.58 -0.69
CA GLN A 21 -2.54 -13.41 0.49
C GLN A 21 -1.94 -14.79 0.18
N THR A 22 -1.98 -15.26 -1.07
CA THR A 22 -1.39 -16.56 -1.44
C THR A 22 0.13 -16.54 -1.44
N ARG A 23 0.72 -15.35 -1.60
CA ARG A 23 2.18 -15.11 -1.53
C ARG A 23 2.62 -14.54 -0.20
N TYR A 24 1.74 -14.51 0.81
CA TYR A 24 2.08 -13.99 2.13
C TYR A 24 3.18 -14.85 2.79
N VAL A 25 4.20 -14.17 3.31
CA VAL A 25 5.26 -14.79 4.10
C VAL A 25 5.21 -14.18 5.49
N GLU A 26 5.04 -15.04 6.48
CA GLU A 26 4.98 -14.62 7.88
C GLU A 26 6.25 -13.83 8.27
N ASN A 27 6.05 -12.75 9.02
CA ASN A 27 7.11 -11.84 9.48
C ASN A 27 7.83 -11.05 8.36
N ALA A 28 7.34 -11.08 7.12
CA ALA A 28 7.99 -10.35 6.02
C ALA A 28 7.94 -8.83 6.21
N VAL A 29 6.83 -8.30 6.75
CA VAL A 29 6.65 -6.87 7.00
C VAL A 29 7.60 -6.39 8.10
N GLU A 30 7.72 -7.15 9.19
CA GLU A 30 8.62 -6.88 10.31
C GLU A 30 10.07 -6.91 9.86
N LYS A 31 10.46 -7.88 9.03
CA LYS A 31 11.80 -7.96 8.42
C LYS A 31 12.09 -6.80 7.48
N LEU A 32 11.12 -6.37 6.70
CA LEU A 32 11.25 -5.20 5.84
C LEU A 32 11.52 -3.94 6.68
N ILE A 33 10.69 -3.72 7.71
CA ILE A 33 10.82 -2.57 8.61
C ILE A 33 12.17 -2.57 9.32
N SER A 34 12.58 -3.71 9.88
CA SER A 34 13.87 -3.81 10.57
C SER A 34 15.06 -3.59 9.64
N SER A 35 14.97 -4.03 8.38
CA SER A 35 16.01 -3.77 7.37
C SER A 35 16.11 -2.29 7.02
N LEU A 36 14.98 -1.58 6.91
CA LEU A 36 14.96 -0.14 6.68
C LEU A 36 15.56 0.62 7.87
N GLN A 37 15.20 0.25 9.10
CA GLN A 37 15.75 0.84 10.32
C GLN A 37 17.26 0.60 10.42
N TRP A 38 17.73 -0.62 10.16
CA TRP A 38 19.16 -0.94 10.15
C TRP A 38 19.93 -0.10 9.12
N ALA A 39 19.32 0.16 7.96
CA ALA A 39 19.90 0.99 6.92
C ALA A 39 19.78 2.51 7.17
N GLY A 40 19.12 2.95 8.26
CA GLY A 40 18.88 4.36 8.56
C GLY A 40 17.89 5.04 7.59
N LEU A 41 16.95 4.27 7.03
CA LEU A 41 15.97 4.72 6.04
C LEU A 41 14.61 4.97 6.69
N ASP A 42 14.50 6.02 7.49
CA ASP A 42 13.26 6.37 8.17
C ASP A 42 12.20 6.91 7.20
N TYR A 43 11.02 6.32 7.23
CA TYR A 43 9.85 6.79 6.48
C TYR A 43 9.06 7.81 7.32
N ASP A 44 8.59 8.86 6.66
CA ASP A 44 7.82 9.95 7.28
C ASP A 44 6.35 9.56 7.48
N GLU A 45 5.83 8.64 6.66
CA GLU A 45 4.48 8.06 6.79
C GLU A 45 4.54 6.55 6.55
N GLY A 46 3.72 5.78 7.26
CA GLY A 46 3.71 4.33 7.10
C GLY A 46 2.96 3.57 8.19
N PRO A 47 3.02 2.23 8.19
CA PRO A 47 2.20 1.38 9.06
C PRO A 47 2.45 1.58 10.57
N GLN A 48 3.67 1.95 10.98
CA GLN A 48 3.99 2.17 12.40
C GLN A 48 3.85 3.63 12.84
N VAL A 49 4.10 4.58 11.94
CA VAL A 49 4.14 6.02 12.26
C VAL A 49 2.84 6.74 11.93
N GLY A 50 1.94 6.10 11.16
CA GLY A 50 0.72 6.73 10.68
C GLY A 50 0.99 7.75 9.58
N GLY A 51 0.10 8.72 9.46
CA GLY A 51 0.11 9.76 8.43
C GLY A 51 -1.31 10.07 7.94
N GLU A 52 -1.44 11.13 7.15
CA GLU A 52 -2.75 11.67 6.75
C GLU A 52 -3.47 10.78 5.72
N ALA A 53 -2.73 9.95 4.98
CA ALA A 53 -3.24 9.13 3.88
C ALA A 53 -3.41 7.64 4.22
N GLY A 54 -3.39 7.30 5.52
CA GLY A 54 -3.56 5.93 6.00
C GLY A 54 -4.92 5.31 5.66
N PRO A 55 -5.13 4.00 5.94
CA PRO A 55 -4.15 3.02 6.44
C PRO A 55 -3.05 2.70 5.42
N TYR A 56 -1.83 2.40 5.85
CA TYR A 56 -0.69 2.11 4.96
C TYR A 56 -0.50 0.61 4.65
N ILE A 57 -1.44 -0.24 5.07
CA ILE A 57 -1.50 -1.66 4.72
C ILE A 57 -2.69 -1.86 3.80
N GLN A 58 -2.46 -2.37 2.59
CA GLN A 58 -3.49 -2.39 1.56
C GLN A 58 -4.67 -3.32 1.88
N SER A 59 -4.45 -4.46 2.54
CA SER A 59 -5.53 -5.34 2.99
C SER A 59 -6.54 -4.63 3.90
N GLN A 60 -6.14 -3.55 4.58
CA GLN A 60 -6.99 -2.72 5.43
C GLN A 60 -7.74 -1.62 4.66
N ARG A 61 -7.53 -1.48 3.34
CA ARG A 61 -8.09 -0.41 2.50
C ARG A 61 -9.26 -0.87 1.63
N ALA A 62 -9.83 -2.04 1.90
CA ALA A 62 -10.87 -2.65 1.07
C ALA A 62 -12.06 -1.72 0.77
N ASP A 63 -12.52 -0.95 1.75
CA ASP A 63 -13.65 -0.01 1.56
C ASP A 63 -13.31 1.13 0.60
N ILE A 64 -12.07 1.63 0.64
CA ILE A 64 -11.59 2.66 -0.30
C ILE A 64 -11.65 2.11 -1.72
N TYR A 65 -11.17 0.89 -1.93
CA TYR A 65 -11.18 0.26 -3.24
C TYR A 65 -12.60 0.02 -3.76
N ARG A 66 -13.53 -0.43 -2.91
CA ARG A 66 -14.93 -0.62 -3.30
C ARG A 66 -15.56 0.67 -3.80
N ASN A 67 -15.31 1.79 -3.12
CA ASN A 67 -15.85 3.09 -3.54
C ASN A 67 -15.35 3.50 -4.92
N TYR A 68 -14.04 3.39 -5.17
CA TYR A 68 -13.47 3.75 -6.47
C TYR A 68 -13.86 2.77 -7.57
N VAL A 69 -13.97 1.47 -7.29
CA VAL A 69 -14.48 0.49 -8.25
C VAL A 69 -15.93 0.83 -8.63
N GLN A 70 -16.78 1.18 -7.66
CA GLN A 70 -18.15 1.58 -7.94
C GLN A 70 -18.20 2.84 -8.81
N GLN A 71 -17.39 3.85 -8.50
CA GLN A 71 -17.29 5.05 -9.32
C GLN A 71 -16.93 4.72 -10.78
N LEU A 72 -15.94 3.85 -11.01
CA LEU A 72 -15.55 3.44 -12.36
C LEU A 72 -16.68 2.71 -13.11
N ILE A 73 -17.49 1.92 -12.39
CA ILE A 73 -18.65 1.24 -12.96
C ILE A 73 -19.74 2.26 -13.33
N ASP A 74 -20.03 3.21 -12.44
CA ASP A 74 -21.06 4.24 -12.65
C ASP A 74 -20.70 5.18 -13.82
N GLU A 75 -19.40 5.47 -14.01
CA GLU A 75 -18.88 6.26 -15.12
C GLU A 75 -18.76 5.47 -16.44
N GLY A 76 -19.10 4.17 -16.45
CA GLY A 76 -19.00 3.31 -17.63
C GLY A 76 -17.56 2.98 -18.04
N GLN A 77 -16.59 3.19 -17.16
CA GLN A 77 -15.17 2.91 -17.37
C GLN A 77 -14.78 1.47 -16.95
N ALA A 78 -15.65 0.79 -16.21
CA ALA A 78 -15.51 -0.60 -15.80
C ALA A 78 -16.85 -1.34 -15.90
N TYR A 79 -16.81 -2.67 -15.91
CA TYR A 79 -17.99 -3.53 -15.93
C TYR A 79 -17.74 -4.82 -15.16
N TYR A 80 -18.81 -5.50 -14.74
CA TYR A 80 -18.73 -6.81 -14.12
C TYR A 80 -18.46 -7.90 -15.16
N CYS A 81 -17.40 -8.69 -14.95
CA CYS A 81 -17.10 -9.87 -15.75
C CYS A 81 -17.64 -11.13 -15.05
N PHE A 82 -18.35 -11.97 -15.82
CA PHE A 82 -18.94 -13.22 -15.34
C PHE A 82 -18.28 -14.46 -15.96
N CYS A 83 -17.13 -14.30 -16.62
CA CYS A 83 -16.39 -15.41 -17.19
C CYS A 83 -15.87 -16.34 -16.09
N THR A 84 -15.86 -17.64 -16.36
CA THR A 84 -15.20 -18.61 -15.50
C THR A 84 -13.71 -18.74 -15.88
N PRO A 85 -12.87 -19.34 -15.02
CA PRO A 85 -11.44 -19.49 -15.32
C PRO A 85 -11.08 -20.51 -16.41
N GLU A 86 -11.99 -21.46 -16.74
CA GLU A 86 -11.79 -22.51 -17.76
C GLU A 86 -11.82 -21.99 -19.21
#